data_AF-A0A2X3JQU8-F1
#
_entry.id   AF-A0A2X3JQU8-F1
#
_cell.length_a   1.000
_cell.length_b   1.000
_cell.length_c   1.000
_cell.angle_alpha   90.00
_cell.angle_beta   90.00
_cell.angle_gamma   90.00
#
_symmetry.space_group_name_H-M   'P 1'
#
loop_
_entity.id
_entity.type
_entity.pdbx_description
1 polymer ?
#
loop_
_entity_poly.entity_id
_entity_poly.type
_entity_poly.pdbx_seq_one_letter_code
_entity_poly.pdbx_strand_id
1 'polypeptide(L)'
;MTLDGIGMGGERALWGGECLRVNYRECEHLGGLPAVALPGGDLAATQPWRNLLAQCLRFVPEWQNYSETASVQQQNWSVLARAIERGINAPLASSCGRLFDAVAAGTGLCASHVKL
;
A
#
# COMPACT_ATOMS: atom_id res chain seq x y z
N MET A 1 10.39 -3.50 16.28
CA MET A 1 9.82 -3.43 14.91
C MET A 1 8.33 -3.67 15.03
N THR A 2 7.51 -2.80 14.45
CA THR A 2 6.04 -2.88 14.51
C THR A 2 5.50 -3.04 13.09
N LEU A 3 4.87 -4.19 12.81
CA LEU A 3 4.37 -4.57 11.48
C LEU A 3 2.87 -4.82 11.58
N ASP A 4 2.06 -3.99 10.92
CA ASP A 4 0.60 -4.04 10.96
C ASP A 4 0.00 -3.52 9.64
N GLY A 5 -1.33 -3.58 9.52
CA GLY A 5 -2.11 -2.93 8.49
C GLY A 5 -1.97 -1.42 8.56
N ILE A 6 -2.66 -0.74 9.49
CA ILE A 6 -2.62 0.72 9.58
C ILE A 6 -2.71 1.13 11.06
N GLY A 7 -1.74 1.92 11.50
CA GLY A 7 -1.75 2.63 12.78
C GLY A 7 -1.46 4.11 12.59
N MET A 8 -1.99 4.96 13.47
CA MET A 8 -1.69 6.39 13.44
C MET A 8 -0.35 6.64 14.15
N GLY A 9 0.63 7.09 13.39
CA GLY A 9 1.97 7.42 13.85
C GLY A 9 2.15 8.87 14.28
N GLY A 10 3.40 9.27 14.48
CA GLY A 10 3.76 10.67 14.71
C GLY A 10 3.33 11.58 13.56
N GLU A 11 2.97 12.83 13.88
CA GLU A 11 2.60 13.87 12.89
C GLU A 11 1.47 13.48 11.91
N ARG A 12 0.53 12.62 12.33
CA ARG A 12 -0.61 12.13 11.52
C ARG A 12 -0.21 11.26 10.32
N ALA A 13 1.02 10.76 10.28
CA ALA A 13 1.42 9.77 9.30
C ALA A 13 0.73 8.41 9.57
N LEU A 14 0.38 7.68 8.52
CA LEU A 14 -0.14 6.32 8.64
C LEU A 14 1.03 5.32 8.61
N TRP A 15 1.24 4.64 9.72
CA TRP A 15 2.32 3.69 9.93
C TRP A 15 1.82 2.25 9.84
N GLY A 16 2.72 1.33 9.51
CA GLY A 16 2.42 -0.11 9.55
C GLY A 16 3.64 -1.00 9.30
N GLY A 17 4.84 -0.43 9.23
CA GLY A 17 6.05 -1.14 8.85
C GLY A 17 7.31 -0.47 9.43
N GLU A 18 7.25 -0.08 10.70
CA GLU A 18 8.24 0.83 11.30
C GLU A 18 9.30 0.12 12.15
N CYS A 19 10.51 0.69 12.09
CA CYS A 19 11.58 0.46 13.04
C CYS A 19 11.59 1.61 14.04
N LEU A 20 11.37 1.28 15.32
CA LEU A 20 11.25 2.25 16.40
C LEU A 20 12.28 1.94 17.49
N ARG A 21 12.90 3.00 18.05
CA ARG A 21 13.62 2.94 19.33
C ARG A 21 12.63 3.29 20.43
N VAL A 22 12.36 2.35 21.32
CA VAL A 22 11.26 2.46 22.29
C VAL A 22 11.76 2.22 23.71
N ASN A 23 11.27 3.03 24.64
CA ASN A 23 11.22 2.74 26.07
C ASN A 23 9.79 3.01 26.59
N TYR A 24 9.55 2.89 27.89
CA TYR A 24 8.20 3.07 28.45
C TYR A 24 7.64 4.50 28.36
N ARG A 25 8.50 5.50 28.12
CA ARG A 25 8.14 6.92 28.09
C ARG A 25 8.29 7.55 26.71
N GLU A 26 9.12 6.96 25.85
CA GLU A 26 9.55 7.54 24.59
C GLU A 26 9.48 6.52 23.47
N CYS A 27 9.10 7.01 22.30
CA CYS A 27 9.07 6.26 21.06
C CYS A 27 9.67 7.15 19.96
N GLU A 28 10.81 6.75 19.43
CA GLU A 28 11.50 7.45 18.34
C GLU A 28 11.46 6.62 17.07
N HIS A 29 11.12 7.26 15.96
CA HIS A 29 11.09 6.65 14.64
C HIS A 29 12.49 6.60 14.04
N LEU A 30 12.96 5.40 13.68
CA LEU A 30 14.28 5.19 13.08
C LEU A 30 14.21 4.95 11.56
N GLY A 31 13.01 4.82 10.99
CA GLY A 31 12.77 4.43 9.60
C GLY A 31 11.78 3.28 9.49
N GLY A 32 11.61 2.76 8.28
CA GLY A 32 10.62 1.72 8.00
C GLY A 32 10.39 1.52 6.51
N LEU A 33 9.25 0.91 6.18
CA LEU A 33 8.81 0.82 4.79
C LEU A 33 8.58 2.22 4.21
N PRO A 34 8.88 2.44 2.92
CA PRO A 34 8.55 3.70 2.28
C PRO A 34 7.01 3.88 2.26
N ALA A 35 6.51 5.07 2.58
CA ALA A 35 5.07 5.32 2.59
C ALA A 35 4.50 5.31 1.15
N VAL A 36 3.60 4.39 0.85
CA VAL A 36 2.96 4.21 -0.47
C VAL A 36 1.49 4.61 -0.39
N ALA A 37 0.93 5.11 -1.49
CA ALA A 37 -0.47 5.51 -1.53
C ALA A 37 -1.42 4.34 -1.30
N LEU A 38 -2.53 4.59 -0.61
CA LEU A 38 -3.67 3.69 -0.42
C LEU A 38 -4.83 4.13 -1.32
N PRO A 39 -4.90 3.65 -2.58
CA PRO A 39 -5.80 4.24 -3.57
C PRO A 39 -7.25 3.91 -3.25
N GLY A 40 -8.07 4.89 -2.88
CA GLY A 40 -9.43 4.68 -2.42
C GLY A 40 -9.56 4.40 -0.92
N GLY A 41 -8.53 4.68 -0.12
CA GLY A 41 -8.55 4.55 1.33
C GLY A 41 -8.90 3.13 1.78
N ASP A 42 -10.04 2.96 2.43
CA ASP A 42 -10.52 1.67 2.95
C ASP A 42 -10.66 0.59 1.87
N LEU A 43 -10.92 0.98 0.62
CA LEU A 43 -10.99 0.03 -0.50
C LEU A 43 -9.65 -0.65 -0.75
N ALA A 44 -8.52 -0.04 -0.37
CA ALA A 44 -7.20 -0.65 -0.50
C ALA A 44 -7.05 -1.88 0.42
N ALA A 45 -7.87 -2.01 1.48
CA ALA A 45 -7.86 -3.20 2.34
C ALA A 45 -8.69 -4.36 1.78
N THR A 46 -9.72 -4.07 0.98
CA THR A 46 -10.62 -5.09 0.42
C THR A 46 -10.31 -5.45 -1.02
N GLN A 47 -9.57 -4.59 -1.74
CA GLN A 47 -9.20 -4.78 -3.15
C GLN A 47 -7.67 -4.78 -3.32
N PRO A 48 -7.00 -5.94 -3.13
CA PRO A 48 -5.54 -6.06 -3.11
C PRO A 48 -4.82 -5.51 -4.36
N TRP A 49 -5.46 -5.59 -5.53
CA TRP A 49 -4.91 -5.07 -6.79
C TRP A 49 -4.61 -3.57 -6.75
N ARG A 50 -5.29 -2.81 -5.87
CA ARG A 50 -5.01 -1.38 -5.66
C ARG A 50 -3.64 -1.14 -5.06
N ASN A 51 -3.23 -2.00 -4.12
CA ASN A 51 -1.90 -1.93 -3.52
C ASN A 51 -0.84 -2.32 -4.54
N LEU A 52 -1.10 -3.34 -5.35
CA LEU A 52 -0.21 -3.71 -6.46
C LEU A 52 -0.01 -2.54 -7.43
N LEU A 53 -1.10 -1.88 -7.86
CA LEU A 53 -1.01 -0.69 -8.70
C LEU A 53 -0.15 0.41 -8.06
N ALA A 54 -0.38 0.72 -6.78
CA ALA A 54 0.36 1.77 -6.08
C ALA A 54 1.87 1.47 -5.98
N GLN A 55 2.24 0.20 -5.73
CA GLN A 55 3.63 -0.25 -5.72
C GLN A 55 4.26 -0.17 -7.11
N CYS A 56 3.54 -0.67 -8.14
CA CYS A 56 4.00 -0.64 -9.53
C CYS A 56 4.24 0.79 -10.03
N LEU A 57 3.29 1.71 -9.80
CA LEU A 57 3.42 3.11 -10.19
C LEU A 57 4.63 3.80 -9.55
N ARG A 58 5.01 3.38 -8.34
CA ARG A 58 6.09 4.03 -7.59
C ARG A 58 7.47 3.42 -7.85
N PHE A 59 7.55 2.10 -8.02
CA PHE A 59 8.83 1.38 -7.97
C PHE A 59 9.12 0.51 -9.18
N VAL A 60 8.16 0.27 -10.07
CA VAL A 60 8.32 -0.66 -11.21
C VAL A 60 8.14 0.08 -12.53
N PRO A 61 9.25 0.48 -13.18
CA PRO A 61 9.20 0.97 -14.55
C PRO A 61 8.54 -0.08 -15.47
N GLU A 62 7.76 0.40 -16.44
CA GLU A 62 7.10 -0.47 -17.43
C GLU A 62 6.29 -1.63 -16.83
N TRP A 63 5.69 -1.43 -15.65
CA TRP A 63 4.97 -2.47 -14.91
C TRP A 63 3.90 -3.23 -15.73
N GLN A 64 3.36 -2.60 -16.77
CA GLN A 64 2.37 -3.21 -17.67
C GLN A 64 2.92 -4.38 -18.50
N ASN A 65 4.24 -4.53 -18.61
CA ASN A 65 4.86 -5.63 -19.34
C ASN A 65 4.91 -6.94 -18.53
N TYR A 66 4.58 -6.89 -17.23
CA TYR A 66 4.63 -8.04 -16.33
C TYR A 66 3.26 -8.73 -16.24
N SER A 67 3.24 -10.04 -16.43
CA SER A 67 2.01 -10.85 -16.41
C SER A 67 1.34 -10.85 -15.03
N GLU A 68 2.11 -10.69 -13.95
CA GLU A 68 1.65 -10.55 -12.58
C GLU A 68 0.70 -9.34 -12.40
N THR A 69 0.80 -8.34 -13.28
CA THR A 69 -0.03 -7.13 -13.23
C THR A 69 -1.29 -7.24 -14.09
N ALA A 70 -1.55 -8.38 -14.73
CA ALA A 70 -2.70 -8.57 -15.62
C ALA A 70 -4.03 -8.25 -14.92
N SER A 71 -4.17 -8.58 -13.63
CA SER A 71 -5.36 -8.28 -12.84
C SER A 71 -5.62 -6.78 -12.70
N VAL A 72 -4.57 -5.97 -12.61
CA VAL A 72 -4.61 -4.51 -12.56
C VAL A 72 -4.93 -3.93 -13.93
N GLN A 73 -4.33 -4.48 -15.00
CA GLN A 73 -4.53 -4.03 -16.38
C GLN A 73 -5.98 -4.23 -16.85
N GLN A 74 -6.68 -5.24 -16.32
CA GLN A 74 -8.10 -5.47 -16.56
C GLN A 74 -9.02 -4.41 -15.89
N GLN A 75 -8.50 -3.61 -14.97
CA GLN A 75 -9.24 -2.52 -14.31
C GLN A 75 -9.05 -1.19 -15.03
N ASN A 76 -9.90 -0.20 -14.72
CA ASN A 76 -9.70 1.18 -15.16
C ASN A 76 -8.61 1.90 -14.33
N TRP A 77 -7.39 1.36 -14.35
CA TRP A 77 -6.28 1.80 -13.51
C TRP A 77 -5.81 3.23 -13.81
N SER A 78 -6.00 3.72 -15.04
CA SER A 78 -5.53 5.06 -15.47
C SER A 78 -6.22 6.22 -14.72
N VAL A 79 -7.47 6.04 -14.32
CA VAL A 79 -8.22 7.01 -13.51
C VAL A 79 -7.70 7.00 -12.09
N LEU A 80 -7.44 5.81 -11.54
CA LEU A 80 -6.93 5.65 -10.19
C LEU A 80 -5.48 6.16 -10.07
N ALA A 81 -4.65 5.94 -11.09
CA ALA A 81 -3.30 6.50 -11.18
C ALA A 81 -3.31 8.04 -11.09
N ARG A 82 -4.21 8.70 -11.84
CA ARG A 82 -4.41 10.16 -11.77
C ARG A 82 -4.90 10.61 -10.39
N ALA A 83 -5.77 9.84 -9.73
CA ALA A 83 -6.22 10.15 -8.38
C ALA A 83 -5.07 10.07 -7.37
N ILE A 84 -4.21 9.05 -7.48
CA ILE A 84 -3.01 8.88 -6.65
C ILE A 84 -2.06 10.07 -6.84
N GLU A 85 -1.76 10.43 -8.10
CA GLU A 85 -0.88 11.56 -8.44
C GLU A 85 -1.38 12.88 -7.83
N ARG A 86 -2.70 13.08 -7.81
CA ARG A 86 -3.34 14.27 -7.23
C ARG A 86 -3.61 14.18 -5.73
N GLY A 87 -3.27 13.07 -5.08
CA GLY A 87 -3.57 12.84 -3.65
C GLY A 87 -5.08 12.77 -3.33
N ILE A 88 -5.93 12.47 -4.30
CA ILE A 88 -7.39 12.41 -4.12
C ILE A 88 -7.76 11.03 -3.58
N ASN A 89 -8.21 10.98 -2.32
CA ASN A 89 -8.58 9.74 -1.61
C ASN A 89 -7.48 8.67 -1.70
N ALA A 90 -6.22 9.10 -1.59
CA ALA A 90 -5.04 8.25 -1.73
C ALA A 90 -4.00 8.59 -0.64
N PRO A 91 -4.34 8.43 0.66
CA PRO A 91 -3.40 8.74 1.74
C PRO A 91 -2.16 7.86 1.65
N LEU A 92 -1.00 8.41 2.02
CA LEU A 92 0.24 7.66 2.07
C LEU A 92 0.32 6.87 3.37
N ALA A 93 0.70 5.59 3.28
CA ALA A 93 0.94 4.73 4.43
C ALA A 93 2.13 3.81 4.21
N SER A 94 2.96 3.64 5.23
CA SER A 94 4.06 2.66 5.29
C SER A 94 3.57 1.30 5.76
N SER A 95 2.44 0.84 5.20
CA SER A 95 1.74 -0.37 5.65
C SER A 95 2.42 -1.66 5.20
N CYS A 96 2.83 -2.50 6.16
CA CYS A 96 3.31 -3.84 5.85
C CYS A 96 2.18 -4.73 5.34
N GLY A 97 0.98 -4.66 5.94
CA GLY A 97 -0.19 -5.43 5.47
C GLY A 97 -0.54 -5.16 4.01
N ARG A 98 -0.52 -3.89 3.59
CA ARG A 98 -0.81 -3.51 2.18
C ARG A 98 0.30 -3.94 1.22
N LEU A 99 1.55 -4.04 1.68
CA LEU A 99 2.63 -4.64 0.90
C LEU A 99 2.37 -6.14 0.66
N PHE A 100 1.94 -6.89 1.68
CA PHE A 100 1.55 -8.28 1.51
C PHE A 100 0.38 -8.45 0.55
N ASP A 101 -0.64 -7.59 0.63
CA ASP A 101 -1.77 -7.59 -0.31
C ASP A 101 -1.30 -7.35 -1.76
N ALA A 102 -0.34 -6.44 -1.97
CA ALA A 102 0.23 -6.20 -3.30
C ALA A 102 0.91 -7.45 -3.87
N VAL A 103 1.70 -8.14 -3.04
CA VAL A 103 2.36 -9.39 -3.45
C VAL A 103 1.34 -10.49 -3.73
N ALA A 104 0.34 -10.66 -2.86
CA ALA A 104 -0.72 -11.66 -3.05
C ALA A 104 -1.54 -11.42 -4.33
N ALA A 105 -1.77 -10.15 -4.69
CA ALA A 105 -2.45 -9.78 -5.94
C ALA A 105 -1.60 -10.12 -7.17
N GLY A 106 -0.27 -9.91 -7.09
CA GLY A 106 0.64 -10.18 -8.20
C GLY A 106 0.86 -11.68 -8.44
N THR A 107 0.86 -12.48 -7.38
CA THR A 107 1.00 -13.94 -7.47
C THR A 107 -0.31 -14.67 -7.77
N GLY A 108 -1.43 -13.95 -7.82
CA GLY A 108 -2.76 -14.53 -8.06
C GLY A 108 -3.28 -15.39 -6.89
N LEU A 109 -2.71 -15.26 -5.70
CA LEU A 109 -3.09 -16.04 -4.51
C LEU A 109 -4.33 -15.48 -3.78
N CYS A 110 -4.75 -14.25 -4.10
CA CYS A 110 -5.95 -13.64 -3.52
C CYS A 110 -7.02 -13.35 -4.57
N ALA A 111 -8.29 -13.48 -4.17
CA ALA A 111 -9.41 -13.02 -4.97
C ALA A 111 -9.37 -11.49 -5.17
N SER A 112 -10.02 -11.01 -6.23
CA SER A 112 -10.12 -9.56 -6.52
C SER A 112 -10.82 -8.74 -5.43
N HIS A 113 -11.56 -9.41 -4.54
CA HIS A 113 -12.12 -8.86 -3.31
C HIS A 113 -11.87 -9.79 -2.13
N VAL A 114 -11.41 -9.21 -1.02
CA VAL A 114 -11.26 -9.87 0.28
C VAL A 114 -12.36 -9.35 1.21
N LYS A 115 -13.05 -10.26 1.91
CA LYS A 115 -13.93 -9.90 3.03
C LYS A 115 -13.07 -9.72 4.27
N LEU A 116 -13.10 -8.53 4.86
CA LEU A 116 -12.56 -8.26 6.19
C LEU A 116 -13.45 -8.88 7.28
#